data_AF-J9E3B5-F1
#
_entry.id   AF-J9E3B5-F1
#
_cell.length_a   1.000
_cell.length_b   1.000
_cell.length_c   1.000
_cell.angle_alpha   90.00
_cell.angle_beta   90.00
_cell.angle_gamma   90.00
#
_symmetry.space_group_name_H-M   'P 1'
#
loop_
_entity.id
_entity.type
_entity.pdbx_description
1 polymer ?
#
loop_
_entity_poly.entity_id
_entity_poly.type
_entity_poly.pdbx_seq_one_letter_code
_entity_poly.pdbx_strand_id
1 'polypeptide(L)'
;MMPNYGTNGKVHELVQNKISSTSKTTGASSIEINQLGGEFINGRPLPLRLRYKIIELTKDGFRPCDISRQLKISHGCISKILSRYAEYGTVMPGTAGGSKPRVTTPAVVEYIHFLKLRQPRIFAWEIREQLLRNKICQKNNLPSVSSISRILRNKHSTPRNDSCCSPTCK
;
A
#
# COMPACT_ATOMS: atom_id res chain seq x y z
N MET A 1 43.33 -8.27 15.35
CA MET A 1 43.94 -8.18 14.00
C MET A 1 42.99 -8.84 13.02
N MET A 2 42.42 -8.07 12.08
CA MET A 2 41.54 -8.57 11.02
C MET A 2 42.38 -8.71 9.73
N PRO A 3 42.25 -9.79 8.93
CA PRO A 3 42.90 -9.85 7.64
C PRO A 3 42.13 -9.04 6.59
N ASN A 4 42.85 -8.17 5.88
CA ASN A 4 42.43 -7.48 4.67
C ASN A 4 42.21 -8.49 3.52
N TYR A 5 41.16 -8.30 2.72
CA TYR A 5 41.16 -8.76 1.34
C TYR A 5 40.93 -7.58 0.41
N GLY A 6 41.95 -7.32 -0.41
CA GLY A 6 41.96 -6.33 -1.47
C GLY A 6 41.31 -6.83 -2.75
N THR A 7 40.92 -5.83 -3.53
CA THR A 7 40.57 -5.74 -4.96
C THR A 7 40.97 -6.89 -5.90
N ASN A 8 40.01 -7.33 -6.71
CA ASN A 8 40.04 -7.58 -8.17
C ASN A 8 38.58 -7.89 -8.58
N GLY A 9 37.92 -7.28 -9.56
CA GLY A 9 38.32 -7.08 -10.95
C GLY A 9 37.56 -8.09 -11.83
N LYS A 10 36.53 -7.62 -12.55
CA LYS A 10 35.67 -8.34 -13.54
C LYS A 10 34.62 -9.34 -13.03
N VAL A 11 33.42 -8.83 -12.80
CA VAL A 11 32.16 -9.43 -13.29
C VAL A 11 31.25 -8.27 -13.72
N HIS A 12 31.55 -7.73 -14.89
CA HIS A 12 30.64 -6.85 -15.62
C HIS A 12 30.21 -7.64 -16.85
N GLU A 13 28.89 -7.72 -17.03
CA GLU A 13 28.16 -7.99 -18.28
C GLU A 13 27.04 -9.01 -18.07
N LEU A 14 25.86 -8.66 -18.60
CA LEU A 14 24.53 -9.29 -18.45
C LEU A 14 23.80 -9.00 -17.13
N VAL A 15 23.26 -7.78 -16.99
CA VAL A 15 21.80 -7.50 -17.04
C VAL A 15 21.62 -6.00 -17.27
N GLN A 16 21.88 -5.55 -18.49
CA GLN A 16 21.23 -4.35 -19.02
C GLN A 16 20.44 -4.82 -20.23
N ASN A 17 19.12 -4.96 -20.07
CA ASN A 17 18.14 -4.66 -21.13
C ASN A 17 16.69 -4.85 -20.66
N LYS A 18 15.87 -3.85 -21.02
CA LYS A 18 14.41 -3.71 -20.91
C LYS A 18 13.81 -3.37 -19.54
N ILE A 19 13.89 -2.08 -19.21
CA ILE A 19 12.73 -1.33 -18.69
C ILE A 19 12.47 -0.17 -19.65
N SER A 20 12.06 -0.50 -20.87
CA SER A 20 11.39 0.44 -21.76
C SER A 20 10.07 -0.20 -22.17
N SER A 21 9.03 0.12 -21.43
CA SER A 21 7.66 0.01 -21.90
C SER A 21 6.94 1.27 -21.43
N THR A 22 6.94 2.24 -22.33
CA THR A 22 6.10 3.43 -22.35
C THR A 22 4.63 3.02 -22.29
N SER A 23 3.93 3.39 -21.23
CA SER A 23 2.49 3.63 -21.27
C SER A 23 2.26 5.09 -20.87
N LYS A 24 1.99 5.93 -21.88
CA LYS A 24 1.52 7.31 -21.68
C LYS A 24 0.19 7.27 -20.95
N THR A 25 0.15 7.75 -19.72
CA THR A 25 -1.09 8.16 -19.03
C THR A 25 -0.84 9.50 -18.35
N THR A 26 -1.68 10.46 -18.74
CA THR A 26 -1.74 11.86 -18.37
C THR A 26 -1.83 12.08 -16.86
N GLY A 27 -0.91 12.89 -16.33
CA GLY A 27 -0.80 13.25 -14.91
C GLY A 27 0.67 13.27 -14.51
N ALA A 28 1.40 14.30 -14.96
CA ALA A 28 2.86 14.37 -14.88
C ALA A 28 3.38 14.34 -13.44
N SER A 29 3.73 13.15 -12.96
CA SER A 29 4.73 13.00 -11.92
C SER A 29 6.08 12.96 -12.62
N SER A 30 6.77 14.09 -12.68
CA SER A 30 8.11 14.19 -13.27
C SER A 30 9.06 13.21 -12.60
N ILE A 31 9.83 12.48 -13.39
CA ILE A 31 10.94 11.68 -12.88
C ILE A 31 12.02 12.66 -12.43
N GLU A 32 12.44 12.53 -11.18
CA GLU A 32 13.50 13.32 -10.58
C GLU A 32 14.75 12.47 -10.39
N ILE A 33 15.91 13.12 -10.41
CA ILE A 33 17.20 12.48 -10.19
C ILE A 33 17.72 12.89 -8.82
N ASN A 34 18.06 11.90 -8.00
CA ASN A 34 18.67 12.16 -6.69
C ASN A 34 20.17 12.51 -6.84
N GLN A 35 20.82 12.88 -5.72
CA GLN A 35 22.26 13.22 -5.70
C GLN A 35 23.19 12.07 -6.09
N LEU A 36 22.70 10.82 -6.04
CA LEU A 36 23.43 9.61 -6.44
C LEU A 36 23.19 9.26 -7.91
N GLY A 37 22.43 10.09 -8.65
CA GLY A 37 22.09 9.87 -10.06
C GLY A 37 21.02 8.81 -10.30
N GLY A 38 20.22 8.46 -9.28
CA GLY A 38 19.13 7.50 -9.38
C GLY A 38 17.77 8.17 -9.58
N GLU A 39 16.93 7.54 -10.41
CA GLU A 39 15.59 8.00 -10.74
C GLU A 39 14.58 7.68 -9.64
N PHE A 40 13.73 8.65 -9.31
CA PHE A 40 12.62 8.45 -8.40
C PHE A 40 11.42 9.34 -8.76
N ILE A 41 10.27 9.03 -8.17
CA ILE A 41 9.04 9.80 -8.35
C ILE A 41 8.58 10.26 -6.96
N ASN A 42 8.49 11.58 -6.77
CA ASN A 42 8.03 12.15 -5.51
C ASN A 42 6.63 11.67 -5.15
N GLY A 43 6.43 11.34 -3.87
CA GLY A 43 5.17 10.82 -3.34
C GLY A 43 4.82 9.39 -3.72
N ARG A 44 5.66 8.70 -4.53
CA ARG A 44 5.46 7.28 -4.87
C ARG A 44 6.47 6.38 -4.16
N PRO A 45 6.06 5.17 -3.74
CA PRO A 45 6.99 4.21 -3.15
C PRO A 45 8.02 3.74 -4.18
N LEU A 46 9.23 3.42 -3.72
CA LEU A 46 10.28 2.82 -4.55
C LEU A 46 9.74 1.54 -5.25
N PRO A 47 10.04 1.33 -6.55
CA PRO A 47 9.62 0.15 -7.29
C PRO A 47 9.95 -1.15 -6.55
N LEU A 48 9.00 -2.08 -6.54
CA LEU A 48 9.07 -3.32 -5.76
C LEU A 48 10.32 -4.16 -6.11
N ARG A 49 10.72 -4.18 -7.39
CA ARG A 49 11.95 -4.85 -7.85
C ARG A 49 13.20 -4.36 -7.11
N LEU A 50 13.35 -3.05 -6.95
CA LEU A 50 14.49 -2.46 -6.24
C LEU A 50 14.43 -2.75 -4.74
N ARG A 51 13.23 -2.77 -4.15
CA ARG A 51 13.03 -3.14 -2.74
C ARG A 51 13.49 -4.58 -2.48
N TYR A 52 13.14 -5.52 -3.35
CA TYR A 52 13.65 -6.90 -3.26
C TYR A 52 15.17 -6.95 -3.40
N LYS A 53 15.73 -6.21 -4.36
CA LYS A 53 17.19 -6.19 -4.59
C LYS A 53 17.97 -5.67 -3.38
N ILE A 54 17.43 -4.68 -2.66
CA ILE A 54 18.02 -4.20 -1.40
C ILE A 54 18.08 -5.33 -0.35
N ILE A 55 17.00 -6.10 -0.19
CA ILE A 55 16.97 -7.21 0.77
C ILE A 55 17.95 -8.32 0.36
N GLU A 56 17.98 -8.67 -0.92
CA GLU A 56 18.88 -9.69 -1.47
C GLU A 56 20.35 -9.32 -1.20
N LEU A 57 20.79 -8.13 -1.61
CA LEU A 57 22.17 -7.68 -1.39
C LEU A 57 22.52 -7.61 0.10
N THR A 58 21.58 -7.24 0.96
CA THR A 58 21.84 -7.22 2.41
C THR A 58 22.03 -8.64 2.96
N LYS A 59 21.27 -9.63 2.47
CA LYS A 59 21.43 -11.05 2.84
C LYS A 59 22.74 -11.62 2.35
N ASP A 60 23.22 -11.16 1.19
CA ASP A 60 24.53 -11.51 0.65
C ASP A 60 25.70 -10.83 1.40
N GLY A 61 25.41 -10.04 2.44
CA GLY A 61 26.42 -9.42 3.31
C GLY A 61 26.92 -8.06 2.84
N PHE A 62 26.30 -7.45 1.82
CA PHE A 62 26.69 -6.11 1.38
C PHE A 62 26.30 -5.06 2.42
N ARG A 63 27.18 -4.08 2.61
CA ARG A 63 26.93 -2.97 3.53
C ARG A 63 25.88 -2.03 2.93
N PRO A 64 24.98 -1.45 3.75
CA PRO A 64 23.96 -0.52 3.25
C PRO A 64 24.51 0.67 2.45
N CYS A 65 25.72 1.13 2.76
CA CYS A 65 26.39 2.20 2.03
C CYS A 65 26.82 1.78 0.62
N ASP A 66 27.25 0.53 0.42
CA ASP A 66 27.62 -0.01 -0.89
C ASP A 66 26.36 -0.22 -1.75
N ILE A 67 25.30 -0.77 -1.15
CA ILE A 67 23.99 -0.93 -1.81
C ILE A 67 23.44 0.42 -2.27
N SER A 68 23.60 1.47 -1.44
CA SER A 68 23.18 2.84 -1.76
C SER A 68 23.85 3.39 -3.01
N ARG A 69 25.17 3.22 -3.13
CA ARG A 69 25.94 3.63 -4.31
C ARG A 69 25.61 2.78 -5.54
N GLN A 70 25.51 1.46 -5.38
CA GLN A 70 25.27 0.54 -6.49
C GLN A 70 23.88 0.71 -7.11
N LEU A 71 22.84 0.82 -6.28
CA LEU A 71 21.46 0.98 -6.74
C LEU A 71 21.07 2.44 -6.96
N LYS A 72 21.96 3.40 -6.62
CA LYS A 72 21.73 4.84 -6.67
C LYS A 72 20.48 5.27 -5.88
N ILE A 73 20.30 4.70 -4.69
CA ILE A 73 19.16 4.97 -3.80
C ILE A 73 19.68 5.59 -2.51
N SER A 74 19.00 6.63 -2.00
CA SER A 74 19.39 7.27 -0.75
C SER A 74 19.47 6.30 0.42
N HIS A 75 20.53 6.40 1.22
CA HIS A 75 20.77 5.55 2.39
C HIS A 75 19.56 5.48 3.34
N GLY A 76 18.88 6.61 3.58
CA GLY A 76 17.67 6.67 4.41
C GLY A 76 16.50 5.83 3.87
N CYS A 77 16.37 5.67 2.55
CA CYS A 77 15.35 4.80 1.95
C CYS A 77 15.69 3.32 2.20
N ILE A 78 16.95 2.94 2.00
CA ILE A 78 17.45 1.58 2.27
C ILE A 78 17.25 1.21 3.73
N SER A 79 17.69 2.08 4.65
CA SER A 79 17.51 1.89 6.10
C SER A 79 16.04 1.66 6.45
N LYS A 80 15.12 2.49 5.93
CA LYS A 80 13.68 2.37 6.18
C LYS A 80 13.08 1.06 5.64
N ILE A 81 13.55 0.58 4.49
CA ILE A 81 13.12 -0.71 3.93
C ILE A 81 13.63 -1.86 4.80
N LEU A 82 14.89 -1.82 5.22
CA LEU A 82 15.50 -2.86 6.05
C LEU A 82 14.85 -2.94 7.43
N SER A 83 14.61 -1.81 8.10
CA SER A 83 13.90 -1.78 9.38
C SER A 83 12.50 -2.39 9.26
N ARG A 84 11.72 -1.99 8.25
CA ARG A 84 10.38 -2.56 7.98
C ARG A 84 10.43 -4.08 7.71
N TYR A 85 11.45 -4.54 7.00
CA TYR A 85 11.61 -5.97 6.70
C TYR A 85 11.97 -6.75 7.96
N ALA A 86 12.82 -6.20 8.84
CA ALA A 86 13.15 -6.82 10.12
C ALA A 86 11.94 -6.88 11.08
N GLU A 87 11.11 -5.83 11.09
CA GLU A 87 9.93 -5.74 11.97
C GLU A 87 8.75 -6.61 11.52
N TYR A 88 8.44 -6.61 10.21
CA TYR A 88 7.20 -7.19 9.68
C TYR A 88 7.42 -8.29 8.64
N GLY A 89 8.66 -8.56 8.22
CA GLY A 89 8.97 -9.55 7.19
C GLY A 89 8.46 -9.21 5.78
N THR A 90 7.90 -8.02 5.56
CA THR A 90 7.31 -7.63 4.27
C THR A 90 8.13 -6.57 3.55
N VAL A 91 8.30 -6.77 2.24
CA VAL A 91 8.90 -5.76 1.36
C VAL A 91 7.87 -4.76 0.82
N MET A 92 6.58 -4.98 1.08
CA MET A 92 5.53 -4.15 0.51
C MET A 92 5.57 -2.73 1.09
N PRO A 93 5.37 -1.68 0.26
CA PRO A 93 5.15 -0.35 0.78
C PRO A 93 3.92 -0.34 1.69
N GLY A 94 3.93 0.51 2.72
CA GLY A 94 2.72 0.74 3.49
C GLY A 94 1.65 1.35 2.59
N THR A 95 0.37 1.08 2.89
CA THR A 95 -0.74 1.74 2.23
C THR A 95 -0.65 3.24 2.47
N ALA A 96 -0.15 3.97 1.48
CA ALA A 96 -0.05 5.42 1.52
C ALA A 96 -1.34 6.00 0.96
N GLY A 97 -2.08 6.71 1.81
CA GLY A 97 -3.33 7.35 1.42
C GLY A 97 -4.55 6.66 1.99
N GLY A 98 -5.41 7.48 2.58
CA GLY A 98 -6.65 7.08 3.23
C GLY A 98 -6.98 8.10 4.32
N SER A 99 -8.19 8.65 4.27
CA SER A 99 -8.73 9.39 5.41
C SER A 99 -9.40 8.39 6.34
N LYS A 100 -9.18 8.55 7.65
CA LYS A 100 -10.03 7.86 8.64
C LYS A 100 -11.47 8.31 8.40
N PRO A 101 -12.45 7.39 8.29
CA PRO A 101 -13.84 7.78 8.07
C PRO A 101 -14.31 8.64 9.24
N ARG A 102 -14.64 9.91 8.98
CA ARG A 102 -15.04 10.87 10.03
C ARG A 102 -16.45 10.59 10.58
N VAL A 103 -17.36 10.14 9.72
CA VAL A 103 -18.80 10.01 10.02
C VAL A 103 -19.31 8.57 9.92
N THR A 104 -18.52 7.69 9.29
CA THR A 104 -18.87 6.29 9.03
C THR A 104 -18.12 5.41 10.01
N THR A 105 -18.47 5.52 11.29
CA THR A 105 -17.92 4.65 12.32
C THR A 105 -18.43 3.21 12.12
N PRO A 106 -17.68 2.18 12.55
CA PRO A 106 -18.11 0.78 12.41
C PRO A 106 -19.49 0.50 13.01
N ALA A 107 -19.79 1.09 14.18
CA ALA A 107 -21.09 0.96 14.85
C ALA A 107 -22.25 1.48 14.00
N VAL A 108 -22.06 2.59 13.28
CA VAL A 108 -23.08 3.17 12.39
C VAL A 108 -23.29 2.27 11.18
N VAL A 109 -22.21 1.73 10.60
CA VAL A 109 -22.28 0.81 9.46
C VAL A 109 -23.03 -0.46 9.82
N GLU A 110 -22.67 -1.08 10.95
CA GLU A 110 -23.32 -2.29 11.46
C GLU A 110 -24.82 -2.07 11.70
N TYR A 111 -25.18 -0.95 12.33
CA TYR A 111 -26.59 -0.60 12.56
C TYR A 111 -27.38 -0.36 11.27
N ILE A 112 -26.77 0.29 10.27
CA ILE A 112 -27.37 0.46 8.94
C ILE A 112 -27.67 -0.91 8.30
N HIS A 113 -26.73 -1.85 8.38
CA HIS A 113 -26.92 -3.20 7.85
C HIS A 113 -27.99 -3.98 8.63
N PHE A 114 -28.01 -3.86 9.96
CA PHE A 114 -29.04 -4.45 10.81
C PHE A 114 -30.45 -4.00 10.42
N LEU A 115 -30.66 -2.68 10.24
CA LEU A 115 -31.95 -2.15 9.80
C LEU A 115 -32.36 -2.67 8.43
N LYS A 116 -31.42 -2.73 7.48
CA LYS A 116 -31.67 -3.24 6.13
C LYS A 116 -31.98 -4.74 6.12
N LEU A 117 -31.37 -5.51 7.01
CA LEU A 117 -31.65 -6.93 7.18
C LEU A 117 -33.05 -7.16 7.77
N ARG A 118 -33.41 -6.39 8.81
CA ARG A 118 -34.73 -6.48 9.46
C ARG A 118 -35.87 -6.01 8.55
N GLN A 119 -35.62 -4.98 7.74
CA GLN A 119 -36.61 -4.42 6.82
C GLN A 119 -35.96 -4.12 5.46
N PRO A 120 -35.95 -5.07 4.50
CA PRO A 120 -35.32 -4.87 3.19
C PRO A 120 -35.89 -3.71 2.38
N ARG A 121 -37.17 -3.36 2.61
CA ARG A 121 -37.86 -2.25 1.95
C ARG A 121 -37.51 -0.86 2.50
N ILE A 122 -36.76 -0.78 3.62
CA ILE A 122 -36.42 0.51 4.24
C ILE A 122 -35.56 1.37 3.31
N PHE A 123 -35.92 2.63 3.15
CA PHE A 123 -35.22 3.61 2.34
C PHE A 123 -34.07 4.27 3.11
N ALA A 124 -33.09 4.82 2.40
CA ALA A 124 -31.90 5.41 3.01
C ALA A 124 -32.22 6.64 3.89
N TRP A 125 -33.28 7.39 3.60
CA TRP A 125 -33.73 8.50 4.43
C TRP A 125 -34.38 7.99 5.74
N GLU A 126 -35.14 6.90 5.69
CA GLU A 126 -35.74 6.27 6.89
C GLU A 126 -34.67 5.72 7.81
N ILE A 127 -33.62 5.10 7.24
CA ILE A 127 -32.43 4.68 7.99
C ILE A 127 -31.77 5.88 8.69
N ARG A 128 -31.67 7.03 8.00
CA ARG A 128 -31.11 8.26 8.58
C ARG A 128 -31.94 8.75 9.78
N GLU A 129 -33.26 8.70 9.70
CA GLU A 129 -34.13 9.07 10.82
C GLU A 129 -34.03 8.08 11.98
N GLN A 130 -33.93 6.78 11.70
CA GLN A 130 -33.72 5.76 12.72
C GLN A 130 -32.38 5.93 13.44
N LEU A 131 -31.30 6.32 12.74
CA LEU A 131 -30.00 6.62 13.34
C LEU A 131 -30.07 7.76 14.36
N LEU A 132 -30.89 8.79 14.09
CA LEU A 132 -31.15 9.89 15.02
C LEU A 132 -32.04 9.44 16.19
N ARG A 133 -33.13 8.73 15.89
CA ARG A 133 -34.13 8.30 16.87
C ARG A 133 -33.53 7.36 17.92
N ASN A 134 -32.69 6.43 17.50
CA ASN A 134 -32.00 5.47 18.37
C ASN A 134 -30.69 6.04 18.96
N LYS A 135 -30.42 7.34 18.75
CA LYS A 135 -29.24 8.07 19.27
C LYS A 135 -27.89 7.43 18.92
N ILE A 136 -27.82 6.69 17.81
CA ILE A 136 -26.57 6.11 17.28
C ILE A 136 -25.70 7.22 16.67
N CYS A 137 -26.33 8.19 16.00
CA CYS A 137 -25.69 9.38 15.46
C CYS A 137 -26.29 10.67 16.06
N GLN A 138 -25.45 11.68 16.29
CA GLN A 138 -25.89 13.06 16.53
C GLN A 138 -26.00 13.83 15.21
N LYS A 139 -26.67 15.00 15.20
CA LYS A 139 -26.84 15.83 13.99
C LYS A 139 -25.51 16.16 13.28
N ASN A 140 -24.43 16.31 14.04
CA ASN A 140 -23.08 16.62 13.54
C ASN A 140 -22.33 15.40 12.97
N ASN A 141 -22.74 14.19 13.37
CA ASN A 141 -22.13 12.91 12.98
C ASN A 141 -23.11 12.02 12.19
N LEU A 142 -24.11 12.64 11.56
CA LEU A 142 -25.14 11.94 10.83
C LEU A 142 -24.72 11.78 9.36
N PRO A 143 -24.60 10.56 8.83
CA PRO A 143 -24.29 10.36 7.42
C PRO A 143 -25.40 10.92 6.53
N SER A 144 -25.02 11.43 5.35
CA SER A 144 -25.98 11.83 4.33
C SER A 144 -26.70 10.61 3.74
N VAL A 145 -27.84 10.83 3.09
CA VAL A 145 -28.60 9.78 2.40
C VAL A 145 -27.73 9.08 1.32
N SER A 146 -26.87 9.85 0.64
CA SER A 146 -25.91 9.33 -0.34
C SER A 146 -24.83 8.47 0.33
N SER A 147 -24.29 8.90 1.48
CA SER A 147 -23.33 8.11 2.26
C SER A 147 -23.94 6.78 2.73
N ILE A 148 -25.17 6.78 3.22
CA ILE A 148 -25.90 5.55 3.61
C ILE A 148 -26.07 4.63 2.41
N SER A 149 -26.47 5.17 1.26
CA SER A 149 -26.65 4.40 0.04
C SER A 149 -25.32 3.80 -0.46
N ARG A 150 -24.21 4.53 -0.31
CA ARG A 150 -22.86 4.01 -0.60
C ARG A 150 -22.47 2.89 0.35
N ILE A 151 -22.75 3.02 1.65
CA ILE A 151 -22.50 1.96 2.66
C ILE A 151 -23.29 0.69 2.29
N LEU A 152 -24.57 0.83 1.93
CA LEU A 152 -25.41 -0.30 1.54
C LEU A 152 -24.95 -1.02 0.27
N ARG A 153 -24.40 -0.28 -0.70
CA ARG A 153 -23.82 -0.87 -1.92
C ARG A 153 -22.45 -1.49 -1.67
N ASN A 154 -21.65 -0.86 -0.81
CA ASN A 154 -20.38 -1.38 -0.32
C ASN A 154 -20.65 -2.43 0.78
N LYS A 155 -21.39 -3.49 0.45
CA LYS A 155 -21.32 -4.74 1.23
C LYS A 155 -19.84 -5.04 1.30
N HIS A 156 -19.27 -4.98 2.51
CA HIS A 156 -17.85 -5.18 2.72
C HIS A 156 -17.34 -6.21 1.71
N SER A 157 -16.34 -5.84 0.90
CA SER A 157 -15.32 -6.81 0.58
C SER A 157 -14.76 -7.22 1.94
N THR A 158 -15.45 -8.17 2.59
CA THR A 158 -14.83 -9.10 3.50
C THR A 158 -13.50 -9.41 2.84
N PRO A 159 -12.36 -9.24 3.52
CA PRO A 159 -11.17 -9.89 3.02
C PRO A 159 -11.60 -11.35 2.95
N ARG A 160 -11.85 -11.86 1.74
CA ARG A 160 -11.87 -13.29 1.56
C ARG A 160 -10.45 -13.65 1.97
N ASN A 161 -10.33 -14.31 3.12
CA ASN A 161 -9.30 -15.31 3.25
C ASN A 161 -9.62 -16.31 2.13
N ASP A 162 -9.16 -16.00 0.91
CA ASP A 162 -9.13 -16.93 -0.21
C ASP A 162 -7.98 -17.91 0.08
N SER A 163 -8.12 -18.65 1.17
CA SER A 163 -7.54 -19.98 1.29
C SER A 163 -8.40 -20.91 0.45
N CYS A 164 -8.15 -20.91 -0.86
CA CYS A 164 -8.28 -22.11 -1.67
C CYS A 164 -7.45 -21.96 -2.94
N CYS A 165 -6.20 -22.36 -2.81
CA CYS A 165 -5.44 -22.87 -3.93
C CYS A 165 -6.12 -24.17 -4.39
N SER A 166 -6.68 -24.21 -5.59
CA SER A 166 -6.92 -25.46 -6.32
C SER A 166 -6.99 -25.15 -7.82
N PRO A 167 -6.02 -25.69 -8.61
CA PRO A 167 -6.01 -25.55 -10.05
C PRO A 167 -6.82 -26.70 -10.65
N THR A 168 -8.01 -26.43 -11.17
CA THR A 168 -8.60 -27.10 -12.35
C THR A 168 -10.05 -26.65 -12.50
N CYS A 169 -10.36 -25.90 -13.55
CA CYS A 169 -11.66 -26.01 -14.20
C CYS A 169 -11.46 -25.81 -15.70
N LYS A 170 -12.19 -26.64 -16.45
CA LYS A 170 -12.02 -27.05 -17.86
C LYS A 170 -11.99 -25.91 -18.87
#